data_AF-A0A7I9Y5H9-F1
#
_entry.id   AF-A0A7I9Y5H9-F1
#
_cell.length_a   1.000
_cell.length_b   1.000
_cell.length_c   1.000
_cell.angle_alpha   90.00
_cell.angle_beta   90.00
_cell.angle_gamma   90.00
#
_symmetry.space_group_name_H-M   'P 1'
#
loop_
_entity.id
_entity.type
_entity.pdbx_description
1 polymer ?
#
loop_
_entity_poly.entity_id
_entity_poly.type
_entity_poly.pdbx_seq_one_letter_code
_entity_poly.pdbx_strand_id
1 'polypeptide(L)'
;MDPFHVVHLAADKLTGCRQRIQQDTRGHRGRTGDPLYGIRRILLTRTELLTDKQKAKLGKAIAAHDAHAAVEVTACYYQDLIAAYANPDRRAGKLAMFAPQADSIRTT
;
A
#
# COMPACT_ATOMS: atom_id res chain seq x y z
N MET A 1 -19.74 -7.39 -7.56
CA MET A 1 -18.72 -7.61 -6.53
C MET A 1 -18.99 -6.60 -5.43
N ASP A 2 -19.08 -7.06 -4.19
CA ASP A 2 -19.32 -6.19 -3.04
C ASP A 2 -18.03 -5.45 -2.63
N PRO A 3 -18.07 -4.14 -2.27
CA PRO A 3 -16.87 -3.37 -1.94
C PRO A 3 -16.00 -3.96 -0.83
N PHE A 4 -16.59 -4.61 0.19
CA PHE A 4 -15.80 -5.23 1.26
C PHE A 4 -14.92 -6.35 0.72
N HIS A 5 -15.45 -7.19 -0.16
CA HIS A 5 -14.70 -8.29 -0.77
C HIS A 5 -13.57 -7.77 -1.67
N VAL A 6 -13.80 -6.68 -2.41
CA VAL A 6 -12.78 -6.08 -3.29
C VAL A 6 -11.63 -5.50 -2.48
N VAL A 7 -11.95 -4.72 -1.43
CA VAL A 7 -10.94 -4.11 -0.57
C VAL A 7 -10.16 -5.18 0.20
N HIS A 8 -10.84 -6.23 0.67
CA HIS A 8 -10.18 -7.37 1.32
C HIS A 8 -9.21 -8.07 0.37
N LEU A 9 -9.63 -8.36 -0.86
CA LEU A 9 -8.74 -8.93 -1.88
C LEU A 9 -7.51 -8.06 -2.15
N ALA A 10 -7.69 -6.73 -2.23
CA ALA A 10 -6.58 -5.80 -2.42
C ALA A 10 -5.60 -5.81 -1.23
N ALA A 11 -6.12 -5.85 0.02
CA ALA A 11 -5.31 -5.98 1.23
C ALA A 11 -4.47 -7.27 1.23
N ASP A 12 -5.05 -8.38 0.78
CA ASP A 12 -4.37 -9.67 0.67
C ASP A 12 -3.27 -9.63 -0.41
N LYS A 13 -3.53 -8.98 -1.55
CA LYS A 13 -2.51 -8.81 -2.61
C LYS A 13 -1.37 -7.91 -2.15
N LEU A 14 -1.64 -6.83 -1.42
CA LEU A 14 -0.61 -6.01 -0.81
C LEU A 14 0.23 -6.82 0.19
N THR A 15 -0.43 -7.62 1.03
CA THR A 15 0.25 -8.51 1.98
C THR A 15 1.14 -9.54 1.27
N GLY A 16 0.66 -10.15 0.19
CA GLY A 16 1.42 -11.07 -0.64
C GLY A 16 2.62 -10.40 -1.32
N CYS A 17 2.42 -9.23 -1.93
CA CYS A 17 3.48 -8.44 -2.55
C CYS A 17 4.60 -8.13 -1.55
N ARG A 18 4.23 -7.62 -0.36
CA ARG A 18 5.17 -7.36 0.73
C ARG A 18 5.97 -8.61 1.12
N GLN A 19 5.30 -9.75 1.29
CA GLN A 19 5.94 -11.01 1.69
C GLN A 19 6.90 -11.53 0.63
N ARG A 20 6.54 -11.42 -0.65
CA ARG A 20 7.40 -11.80 -1.77
C ARG A 20 8.66 -10.93 -1.82
N ILE A 21 8.50 -9.61 -1.81
CA ILE A 21 9.65 -8.69 -1.80
C ILE A 21 10.54 -8.90 -0.57
N GLN A 22 9.96 -9.18 0.59
CA GLN A 22 10.70 -9.50 1.80
C GLN A 22 11.50 -10.82 1.65
N GLN A 23 10.90 -11.84 1.05
CA GLN A 23 11.56 -13.11 0.76
C GLN A 23 12.70 -12.91 -0.26
N ASP A 24 12.45 -12.17 -1.33
CA ASP A 24 13.41 -11.92 -2.41
C ASP A 24 14.64 -11.12 -1.92
N THR A 25 14.44 -10.18 -0.99
CA THR A 25 15.50 -9.29 -0.48
C THR A 25 16.20 -9.79 0.78
N ARG A 26 15.56 -10.66 1.59
CA ARG A 26 16.11 -11.12 2.88
C ARG A 26 16.17 -12.65 3.06
N GLY A 27 15.61 -13.41 2.13
CA GLY A 27 15.56 -14.88 2.21
C GLY A 27 14.51 -15.44 3.20
N HIS A 28 13.62 -14.60 3.75
CA HIS A 28 12.53 -15.03 4.63
C HIS A 28 11.31 -14.12 4.53
N ARG A 29 10.13 -14.65 4.88
CA ARG A 29 8.81 -13.96 4.78
C ARG A 29 8.65 -12.70 5.64
N GLY A 30 9.51 -12.52 6.65
CA GLY A 30 9.60 -11.33 7.51
C GLY A 30 9.75 -11.64 9.00
N ARG A 31 10.57 -10.86 9.69
CA ARG A 31 10.90 -10.97 11.11
C ARG A 31 10.98 -9.59 11.76
N THR A 32 10.97 -9.57 13.09
CA THR A 32 11.23 -8.33 13.85
C THR A 32 12.57 -7.74 13.44
N GLY A 33 12.58 -6.43 13.16
CA GLY A 33 13.75 -5.71 12.65
C GLY A 33 13.73 -5.47 11.13
N ASP A 34 12.98 -6.25 10.37
CA ASP A 34 12.88 -6.00 8.93
C ASP A 34 12.05 -4.74 8.63
N PRO A 35 12.48 -3.90 7.67
CA PRO A 35 11.74 -2.70 7.30
C PRO A 35 10.28 -2.97 6.92
N LEU A 36 10.02 -3.86 5.94
CA LEU A 36 8.66 -4.13 5.47
C LEU A 36 7.82 -4.86 6.52
N TYR A 37 8.39 -5.80 7.27
CA TYR A 37 7.67 -6.44 8.38
C TYR A 37 7.25 -5.43 9.46
N GLY A 38 8.10 -4.44 9.73
CA GLY A 38 7.87 -3.37 10.71
C GLY A 38 6.74 -2.41 10.35
N ILE A 39 6.36 -2.32 9.07
CA ILE A 39 5.27 -1.46 8.57
C ILE A 39 4.02 -2.24 8.15
N ARG A 40 3.97 -3.57 8.33
CA ARG A 40 2.86 -4.41 7.85
C ARG A 40 1.45 -3.94 8.21
N ARG A 41 1.28 -3.33 9.39
CA ARG A 41 -0.01 -2.76 9.83
C ARG A 41 -0.24 -1.35 9.27
N ILE A 42 0.82 -0.56 9.15
CA ILE A 42 0.76 0.81 8.60
C ILE A 42 0.29 0.77 7.14
N LEU A 43 0.77 -0.21 6.36
CA LEU A 43 0.35 -0.44 4.97
C LEU A 43 -1.16 -0.65 4.80
N LEU A 44 -1.84 -1.16 5.83
CA LEU A 44 -3.29 -1.45 5.79
C LEU A 44 -4.14 -0.37 6.46
N THR A 45 -3.52 0.62 7.11
CA THR A 45 -4.21 1.77 7.68
C THR A 45 -4.47 2.80 6.59
N ARG A 46 -5.64 3.44 6.62
CA ARG A 46 -5.93 4.54 5.68
C ARG A 46 -4.96 5.69 5.86
N THR A 47 -4.50 6.29 4.76
CA THR A 47 -3.49 7.34 4.78
C THR A 47 -3.89 8.53 5.66
N GLU A 48 -5.18 8.91 5.66
CA GLU A 48 -5.73 9.98 6.52
C GLU A 48 -5.64 9.71 8.03
N LEU A 49 -5.51 8.43 8.44
CA LEU A 49 -5.47 8.01 9.85
C LEU A 49 -4.03 7.81 10.35
N LEU A 50 -3.03 8.00 9.49
CA LEU A 50 -1.64 7.84 9.88
C LEU A 50 -1.13 9.07 10.65
N THR A 51 -0.54 8.82 11.81
CA THR A 51 0.27 9.83 12.51
C THR A 51 1.54 10.14 11.73
N ASP A 52 2.13 11.32 11.94
CA ASP A 52 3.36 11.71 11.26
C ASP A 52 4.52 10.75 11.55
N LYS A 53 4.56 10.20 12.78
CA LYS A 53 5.51 9.13 13.13
C LYS A 53 5.33 7.87 12.28
N GLN A 54 4.09 7.49 11.97
CA GLN A 54 3.81 6.34 11.11
C GLN A 54 4.15 6.65 9.64
N LYS A 55 3.87 7.87 9.15
CA LYS A 55 4.27 8.31 7.80
C LYS A 55 5.79 8.30 7.63
N ALA A 56 6.53 8.85 8.60
CA ALA A 56 7.99 8.82 8.59
C ALA A 56 8.55 7.39 8.63
N LYS A 57 7.94 6.50 9.44
CA LYS A 57 8.33 5.09 9.49
C LYS A 57 8.04 4.37 8.18
N LEU A 58 6.92 4.67 7.53
CA LEU A 58 6.57 4.14 6.21
C LEU A 58 7.61 4.56 5.17
N GLY A 59 7.86 5.87 5.03
CA GLY A 59 8.85 6.40 4.08
C GLY A 59 10.24 5.81 4.29
N LYS A 60 10.72 5.75 5.54
CA LYS A 60 12.02 5.11 5.86
C LYS A 60 12.07 3.63 5.46
N ALA A 61 10.98 2.89 5.67
CA ALA A 61 10.94 1.47 5.33
C ALA A 61 10.88 1.23 3.82
N ILE A 62 10.17 2.07 3.07
CA ILE A 62 10.12 2.02 1.61
C ILE A 62 11.48 2.40 1.01
N ALA A 63 12.12 3.47 1.48
CA ALA A 63 13.44 3.92 1.01
C ALA A 63 14.59 2.97 1.39
N ALA A 64 14.35 1.94 2.21
CA ALA A 64 15.41 1.05 2.69
C ALA A 64 15.98 0.11 1.60
N HIS A 65 15.28 -0.07 0.47
CA HIS A 65 15.73 -0.92 -0.63
C HIS A 65 14.89 -0.64 -1.89
N ASP A 66 15.50 -0.52 -3.08
CA ASP A 66 14.81 -0.18 -4.33
C ASP A 66 13.63 -1.12 -4.67
N ALA A 67 13.80 -2.42 -4.46
CA ALA A 67 12.74 -3.42 -4.63
C ALA A 67 11.46 -3.14 -3.79
N HIS A 68 11.53 -2.31 -2.74
CA HIS A 68 10.35 -1.93 -1.95
C HIS A 68 9.40 -0.98 -2.70
N ALA A 69 9.84 -0.35 -3.79
CA ALA A 69 8.98 0.46 -4.66
C ALA A 69 7.75 -0.33 -5.15
N ALA A 70 7.88 -1.64 -5.39
CA ALA A 70 6.75 -2.48 -5.75
C ALA A 70 5.69 -2.56 -4.64
N VAL A 71 6.12 -2.55 -3.37
CA VAL A 71 5.21 -2.57 -2.21
C VAL A 71 4.54 -1.21 -2.04
N GLU A 72 5.27 -0.11 -2.23
CA GLU A 72 4.72 1.25 -2.21
C GLU A 72 3.64 1.42 -3.27
N VAL A 73 3.93 1.09 -4.53
CA VAL A 73 2.95 1.18 -5.63
C VAL A 73 1.71 0.33 -5.34
N THR A 74 1.89 -0.90 -4.84
CA THR A 74 0.76 -1.75 -4.46
C THR A 74 -0.06 -1.15 -3.32
N ALA A 75 0.59 -0.47 -2.36
CA ALA A 75 -0.09 0.20 -1.26
C ALA A 75 -0.89 1.42 -1.75
N CYS A 76 -0.37 2.19 -2.72
CA CYS A 76 -1.11 3.27 -3.35
C CYS A 76 -2.40 2.76 -4.00
N TYR A 77 -2.33 1.71 -4.83
CA TYR A 77 -3.54 1.12 -5.42
C TYR A 77 -4.56 0.62 -4.40
N TYR A 78 -4.09 0.06 -3.28
CA TYR A 78 -4.97 -0.33 -2.18
C TYR A 78 -5.70 0.88 -1.56
N GLN A 79 -5.02 2.01 -1.36
CA GLN A 79 -5.63 3.25 -0.87
C GLN A 79 -6.59 3.87 -1.90
N ASP A 80 -6.20 3.88 -3.18
CA ASP A 80 -7.04 4.39 -4.28
C ASP A 80 -8.34 3.59 -4.41
N LEU A 81 -8.27 2.26 -4.25
CA LEU A 81 -9.46 1.41 -4.20
C LEU A 81 -10.38 1.75 -3.02
N ILE A 82 -9.82 1.96 -1.83
CA ILE A 82 -10.62 2.39 -0.66
C ILE A 82 -11.30 3.73 -0.95
N ALA A 83 -10.57 4.70 -1.49
CA ALA A 83 -11.10 6.03 -1.79
C ALA A 83 -12.20 5.97 -2.87
N ALA A 84 -12.00 5.17 -3.92
CA ALA A 84 -12.97 4.97 -5.00
C ALA A 84 -14.30 4.41 -4.48
N TYR A 85 -14.26 3.36 -3.64
CA TYR A 85 -15.47 2.76 -3.09
C TYR A 85 -16.12 3.58 -1.95
N ALA A 86 -15.35 4.43 -1.27
CA ALA A 86 -15.89 5.36 -0.29
C ALA A 86 -16.54 6.60 -0.92
N ASN A 87 -16.39 6.82 -2.23
CA ASN A 87 -16.94 7.98 -2.91
C ASN A 87 -18.48 7.92 -2.96
N PRO A 88 -19.21 8.95 -2.50
CA PRO A 88 -20.67 8.98 -2.57
C PRO A 88 -21.20 8.96 -4.02
N ASP A 89 -20.45 9.53 -4.97
CA ASP A 89 -20.72 9.39 -6.40
C ASP A 89 -19.98 8.18 -6.97
N ARG A 90 -20.75 7.13 -7.26
CA ARG A 90 -20.23 5.88 -7.85
C ARG A 90 -19.55 6.07 -9.20
N ARG A 91 -20.00 7.03 -10.02
CA ARG A 91 -19.40 7.30 -11.33
C ARG A 91 -18.05 7.97 -11.14
N ALA A 92 -17.96 8.96 -10.25
CA ALA A 92 -16.71 9.61 -9.91
C ALA A 92 -15.71 8.63 -9.29
N GLY A 93 -16.14 7.78 -8.35
CA GLY A 93 -15.31 6.74 -7.76
C GLY A 93 -14.77 5.74 -8.80
N LYS A 94 -15.62 5.31 -9.74
CA LYS A 94 -15.20 4.44 -10.84
C LYS A 94 -14.15 5.11 -11.73
N LEU A 95 -14.33 6.38 -12.08
CA LEU A 95 -13.35 7.12 -12.91
C LEU A 95 -12.02 7.29 -12.18
N ALA A 96 -12.04 7.63 -10.89
CA ALA A 96 -10.85 7.77 -10.06
C ALA A 96 -10.04 6.46 -9.97
N MET A 97 -10.71 5.30 -9.92
CA MET A 97 -10.04 4.00 -9.92
C MET A 97 -9.19 3.74 -11.17
N PHE A 98 -9.55 4.33 -12.32
CA PHE A 98 -8.83 4.18 -13.59
C PHE A 98 -7.91 5.38 -13.92
N ALA A 99 -7.84 6.37 -13.03
CA ALA A 99 -6.93 7.51 -13.15
C ALA A 99 -5.69 7.23 -12.26
N PRO A 100 -4.58 6.71 -12.82
CA PRO A 100 -3.46 6.25 -12.01
C PRO A 100 -2.79 7.40 -11.24
N GLN A 101 -2.64 7.23 -9.93
CA GLN A 101 -1.84 8.10 -9.05
C GLN A 101 -0.31 7.87 -9.23
N ALA A 102 0.09 6.79 -9.92
CA ALA A 102 1.45 6.30 -9.99
C ALA A 102 2.46 7.26 -10.65
N ASP A 103 2.00 8.17 -11.52
CA ASP A 103 2.87 9.16 -12.18
C ASP A 103 3.36 10.28 -11.24
N SER A 104 2.80 10.40 -10.04
CA SER A 104 3.18 11.43 -9.06
C SER A 104 4.31 11.01 -8.10
N ILE A 105 4.68 9.72 -8.05
CA ILE A 105 5.57 9.17 -7.01
C ILE A 105 7.07 9.48 -7.28
N ARG A 106 7.41 10.06 -8.44
CA ARG A 106 8.81 10.40 -8.82
C ARG A 106 9.20 11.88 -8.70
N THR A 107 8.37 12.74 -8.12
CA THR A 107 8.58 14.22 -8.19
C THR A 107 8.98 14.86 -6.86
N THR A 108 9.52 14.11 -5.91
CA THR A 108 10.15 14.64 -4.68
C THR A 108 11.28 13.75 -4.25
#